data_AF-I6P8F3-F1
#
_entry.id   AF-I6P8F3-F1
#
_cell.length_a   1.000
_cell.length_b   1.000
_cell.length_c   1.000
_cell.angle_alpha   90.00
_cell.angle_beta   90.00
_cell.angle_gamma   90.00
#
_symmetry.space_group_name_H-M   'P 1'
#
loop_
_entity.id
_entity.type
_entity.pdbx_description
1 polymer ?
#
loop_
_entity_poly.entity_id
_entity_poly.type
_entity_poly.pdbx_seq_one_letter_code
_entity_poly.pdbx_strand_id
1 'polypeptide(L)' 'VLQSVLPIKDEEVVLGQYEGYREDPTVPDLSNTPTFATMILRIHNERWEGVPFILKAGKALNSRKAEIRVQ' A
#
# COMPACT_ATOMS: atom_id res chain seq x y z
N VAL A 1 6.82 14.41 12.10
CA VAL A 1 5.75 13.50 11.59
C VAL A 1 6.32 12.16 11.18
N LEU A 2 7.18 12.07 10.15
CA LEU A 2 7.72 10.77 9.71
C LEU A 2 8.46 10.00 10.82
N GLN A 3 9.23 10.68 11.67
CA GLN A 3 9.88 10.09 12.85
C GLN A 3 8.90 9.52 13.89
N SER A 4 7.62 9.90 13.82
CA SER A 4 6.55 9.41 14.70
C SER A 4 5.72 8.31 14.05
N VAL A 5 6.02 7.92 12.80
CA VAL A 5 5.32 6.81 12.14
C VAL A 5 5.84 5.51 12.74
N LEU A 6 4.94 4.70 13.27
CA LEU A 6 5.28 3.39 13.79
C LEU A 6 5.68 2.43 12.65
N PRO A 7 6.59 1.47 12.88
CA PRO A 7 6.87 0.41 11.92
C PRO A 7 5.58 -0.31 11.52
N ILE A 8 5.45 -0.58 10.23
CA ILE A 8 4.30 -1.28 9.67
C ILE A 8 4.36 -2.75 10.08
N LYS A 9 3.23 -3.32 10.50
CA LYS A 9 3.09 -4.74 10.78
C LYS A 9 2.56 -5.48 9.56
N ASP A 10 2.99 -6.73 9.37
CA ASP A 10 2.55 -7.55 8.24
C ASP A 10 1.02 -7.76 8.20
N GLU A 11 0.39 -7.88 9.38
CA GLU A 11 -1.07 -7.99 9.54
C GLU A 11 -1.85 -6.74 9.10
N GLU A 12 -1.17 -5.59 8.99
CA GLU A 12 -1.72 -4.32 8.55
C GLU A 12 -1.46 -4.04 7.05
N VAL A 13 -0.93 -5.03 6.32
CA VAL A 13 -0.57 -4.92 4.90
C VAL A 13 -1.30 -5.98 4.07
N VAL A 14 -1.85 -5.55 2.94
CA VAL A 14 -2.30 -6.45 1.87
C VAL A 14 -1.55 -6.10 0.60
N LEU A 15 -0.90 -7.12 0.03
CA LEU A 15 -0.17 -7.03 -1.23
C LEU A 15 -0.95 -7.77 -2.32
N GLY A 16 -0.86 -7.27 -3.55
CA GLY A 16 -1.46 -7.91 -4.71
C GLY A 16 -0.55 -7.82 -5.92
N GLN A 17 -0.72 -8.77 -6.84
CA GLN A 17 -0.10 -8.78 -8.15
C GLN A 17 -1.22 -9.00 -9.17
N TYR A 18 -1.33 -8.13 -10.19
CA TYR A 18 -2.40 -8.25 -11.18
C TYR A 18 -2.16 -9.47 -12.10
N GLU A 19 -3.24 -10.06 -12.61
CA GLU A 19 -3.17 -11.19 -13.56
C GLU A 19 -2.50 -10.78 -14.87
N GLY A 20 -1.51 -11.56 -15.31
CA GLY A 20 -0.70 -11.25 -16.49
C GLY A 20 0.60 -10.49 -16.21
N TYR A 21 0.89 -10.06 -14.97
CA TYR A 21 2.18 -9.42 -14.66
C TYR A 21 3.38 -10.32 -14.96
N ARG A 22 3.25 -11.63 -14.71
CA ARG A 22 4.29 -12.64 -14.99
C ARG A 22 4.32 -13.09 -16.46
N GLU A 23 3.37 -12.66 -17.29
CA GLU A 23 3.38 -12.95 -18.72
C GLU A 23 4.29 -11.99 -19.49
N ASP A 24 4.69 -10.87 -18.87
CA ASP A 24 5.70 -9.98 -19.44
C ASP A 24 7.06 -10.72 -19.51
N PRO A 25 7.69 -10.83 -20.69
CA PRO A 25 8.93 -11.59 -20.87
C PRO A 25 10.13 -11.01 -20.08
N THR A 26 10.01 -9.80 -19.54
CA THR A 26 11.02 -9.16 -18.70
C THR A 26 10.84 -9.46 -17.21
N VAL A 27 9.74 -10.12 -16.81
CA VAL A 27 9.41 -10.45 -15.43
C VAL A 27 9.70 -11.93 -15.16
N PRO A 28 10.36 -12.30 -14.05
CA PRO A 28 10.57 -13.71 -13.69
C PRO A 28 9.25 -14.47 -13.46
N ASP A 29 9.16 -15.71 -13.95
CA ASP A 29 7.97 -16.58 -13.84
C ASP A 29 7.46 -16.78 -12.41
N LEU A 30 8.35 -16.76 -11.43
CA LEU A 30 8.04 -16.91 -10.00
C LEU A 30 8.08 -15.58 -9.23
N SER A 31 7.98 -14.44 -9.93
CA SER A 31 8.08 -13.11 -9.31
C SER A 31 7.02 -12.91 -8.22
N ASN A 32 7.45 -12.56 -7.02
CA ASN A 32 6.59 -12.17 -5.91
C ASN A 32 6.41 -10.64 -5.81
N THR A 33 6.90 -9.87 -6.79
CA THR A 33 6.87 -8.40 -6.74
C THR A 33 5.43 -7.88 -6.73
N PRO A 34 5.01 -7.14 -5.68
CA PRO A 34 3.67 -6.58 -5.63
C PRO A 34 3.47 -5.47 -6.67
N THR A 35 2.32 -5.49 -7.35
CA THR A 35 1.86 -4.41 -8.23
C THR A 35 0.73 -3.59 -7.60
N PHE A 36 0.30 -4.00 -6.41
CA PHE A 36 -0.71 -3.36 -5.58
C PHE A 36 -0.32 -3.50 -4.11
N ALA A 37 -0.59 -2.46 -3.31
CA ALA A 37 -0.47 -2.50 -1.87
C ALA A 37 -1.56 -1.63 -1.22
N THR A 38 -2.11 -2.12 -0.11
CA THR A 38 -2.81 -1.30 0.87
C THR A 38 -2.19 -1.52 2.25
N MET A 39 -2.05 -0.46 3.03
CA MET A 39 -1.46 -0.52 4.37
C MET A 39 -2.10 0.48 5.33
N ILE A 40 -2.05 0.17 6.62
CA ILE A 40 -2.41 1.09 7.70
C ILE A 40 -1.12 1.67 8.28
N LEU A 41 -1.02 2.99 8.30
CA LEU A 41 0.01 3.71 9.04
C LEU A 41 -0.57 4.27 10.35
N ARG A 42 0.24 4.22 11.40
CA ARG A 42 -0.08 4.82 12.70
C ARG A 42 0.97 5.86 13.04
N ILE A 43 0.52 7.05 13.42
CA ILE A 43 1.39 8.18 13.76
C ILE A 43 1.29 8.42 15.26
N HIS A 44 2.35 8.09 15.99
CA HIS A 44 2.41 8.23 17.44
C HIS A 44 2.80 9.66 17.84
N ASN A 45 1.81 10.54 17.87
CA ASN A 45 1.91 11.87 18.46
C ASN A 45 0.53 12.35 18.93
N GLU A 46 0.51 13.43 19.70
CA GLU A 46 -0.72 13.98 20.29
C GLU A 46 -1.84 14.23 19.26
N ARG A 47 -1.48 14.70 18.05
CA ARG A 47 -2.48 15.05 17.04
C ARG A 47 -3.17 13.84 16.42
N TRP A 48 -2.48 12.71 16.29
CA TRP A 48 -2.91 11.57 15.47
C TRP A 48 -3.01 10.26 16.23
N GLU A 49 -2.89 10.29 17.56
CA GLU A 49 -3.05 9.12 18.42
C GLU A 49 -4.41 8.44 18.16
N GLY A 50 -4.37 7.12 17.94
CA GLY A 50 -5.56 6.33 17.63
C GLY A 50 -6.12 6.46 16.20
N VAL A 51 -5.62 7.39 15.36
CA VAL A 51 -6.14 7.60 14.00
C VAL A 51 -5.41 6.71 12.98
N PRO A 52 -6.11 5.83 12.24
CA PRO A 52 -5.50 5.02 11.18
C PRO A 52 -5.38 5.81 9.87
N PHE A 53 -4.18 5.79 9.27
CA PHE A 53 -3.94 6.34 7.92
C PHE A 53 -3.90 5.21 6.91
N ILE A 54 -4.90 5.13 6.03
CA ILE A 54 -4.96 4.10 4.99
C ILE A 54 -4.26 4.61 3.73
N LEU A 55 -3.22 3.91 3.31
CA LEU A 55 -2.56 4.14 2.02
C LEU A 55 -2.92 3.02 1.05
N LYS A 56 -3.29 3.37 -0.18
CA LYS A 56 -3.59 2.43 -1.26
C LYS A 56 -2.93 2.88 -2.55
N ALA A 57 -2.18 1.99 -3.19
CA ALA A 57 -1.56 2.25 -4.48
C ALA A 57 -1.49 0.97 -5.32
N GLY A 58 -1.57 1.11 -6.65
CA GLY A 58 -1.36 -0.02 -7.54
C GLY A 58 -1.40 0.33 -9.02
N LYS A 59 -1.04 -0.66 -9.83
CA LYS A 59 -1.13 -0.65 -11.30
C LYS A 59 -2.33 -1.48 -11.77
N ALA A 60 -2.72 -1.31 -13.03
CA ALA A 60 -3.87 -2.00 -13.64
C ALA A 60 -5.18 -1.82 -12.82
N LEU A 61 -5.36 -0.64 -12.22
CA LEU A 61 -6.58 -0.27 -11.50
C LEU A 61 -7.64 0.28 -12.46
N ASN A 62 -8.89 0.30 -11.99
CA ASN A 62 -10.06 0.72 -12.78
C ASN A 62 -10.03 2.19 -13.23
N SER A 63 -9.22 3.05 -12.61
CA SER A 63 -9.05 4.44 -13.04
C SER A 63 -7.70 5.01 -12.61
N ARG A 64 -7.24 6.03 -13.35
CA ARG A 64 -6.08 6.83 -12.95
C ARG A 64 -6.55 7.89 -11.95
N LYS A 65 -6.14 7.75 -10.69
CA LYS A 65 -6.55 8.65 -9.61
C LYS A 65 -5.44 8.84 -8.58
N ALA A 66 -5.32 10.05 -8.06
CA ALA A 66 -4.60 10.36 -6.82
C ALA A 66 -5.51 11.25 -5.98
N GLU A 67 -5.84 10.82 -4.76
CA GLU A 67 -6.75 11.56 -3.88
C GLU A 67 -6.32 11.46 -2.42
N ILE A 68 -6.77 12.45 -1.64
CA ILE A 68 -6.73 12.44 -0.18
C ILE A 68 -8.18 12.54 0.30
N ARG A 69 -8.58 11.66 1.22
CA ARG A 69 -9.91 11.64 1.83
C ARG A 69 -9.77 11.69 3.34
N VAL A 70 -10.51 12.58 3.97
CA VAL A 70 -10.69 12.65 5.43
C VAL A 70 -12.13 12.25 5.73
N GLN A 71 -12.33 11.39 6.72
CA GLN A 71 -13.65 10.85 7.11
C GLN A 71 -13.89 11.09 8.59
#